data_AF-A0A1G1IW90-F1
#
_entry.id   AF-A0A1G1IW90-F1
#
_cell.length_a   1.000
_cell.length_b   1.000
_cell.length_c   1.000
_cell.angle_alpha   90.00
_cell.angle_beta   90.00
_cell.angle_gamma   90.00
#
_symmetry.space_group_name_H-M   'P 1'
#
loop_
_entity.id
_entity.type
_entity.pdbx_description
1 polymer ?
#
loop_
_entity_poly.entity_id
_entity_poly.type
_entity_poly.pdbx_seq_one_letter_code
_entity_poly.pdbx_strand_id
1 'polypeptide(L)'
;MLLAIASIVGSIIARRKGRSPILWFFLCAIVPLLIAVIIVLPPLASKGYTKKCPYCAEIIKEDAKFCKHCGKEQPIEMVKVSSNR
;
A
#
# COMPACT_ATOMS: atom_id res chain seq x y z
N MET A 1 -15.71 28.21 -0.80
CA MET A 1 -15.16 27.78 0.50
C MET A 1 -15.37 26.28 0.77
N LEU A 2 -16.60 25.74 0.71
CA LEU A 2 -16.85 24.30 0.91
C LEU A 2 -16.06 23.37 -0.04
N LEU A 3 -15.93 23.73 -1.32
CA LEU A 3 -15.23 22.93 -2.32
C LEU A 3 -13.71 22.82 -2.07
N ALA A 4 -13.10 23.88 -1.53
CA ALA A 4 -11.68 23.88 -1.16
C ALA A 4 -11.42 22.95 0.03
N ILE A 5 -12.35 22.94 1.00
CA ILE A 5 -12.26 22.05 2.16
C ILE A 5 -12.41 20.59 1.73
N ALA A 6 -13.38 20.29 0.86
CA ALA A 6 -13.61 18.96 0.34
C ALA A 6 -12.41 18.39 -0.43
N SER A 7 -11.72 19.21 -1.23
CA SER A 7 -10.53 18.79 -1.98
C SER A 7 -9.30 18.59 -1.08
N ILE A 8 -9.10 19.43 -0.06
CA ILE A 8 -8.05 19.21 0.96
C ILE A 8 -8.29 17.90 1.73
N VAL A 9 -9.54 17.68 2.17
CA VAL A 9 -9.93 16.45 2.88
C VAL A 9 -9.73 15.22 1.99
N GLY A 10 -10.15 15.27 0.72
CA GLY A 10 -9.94 14.19 -0.25
C GLY A 10 -8.45 13.84 -0.44
N SER A 11 -7.58 14.84 -0.52
CA SER A 11 -6.12 14.66 -0.60
C SER A 11 -5.52 13.99 0.65
N ILE A 12 -5.97 14.39 1.84
CA ILE A 12 -5.50 13.81 3.10
C ILE A 12 -5.90 12.34 3.20
N ILE A 13 -7.13 12.00 2.80
CA ILE A 13 -7.60 10.62 2.81
C ILE A 13 -6.84 9.78 1.76
N ALA A 14 -6.61 10.32 0.56
CA ALA A 14 -5.83 9.64 -0.48
C ALA A 14 -4.39 9.33 -0.04
N ARG A 15 -3.73 10.26 0.68
CA ARG A 15 -2.41 10.05 1.29
C ARG A 15 -2.39 8.85 2.23
N ARG A 16 -3.38 8.75 3.13
CA ARG A 16 -3.49 7.64 4.08
C ARG A 16 -3.76 6.31 3.40
N LYS A 17 -4.39 6.35 2.22
CA LYS A 17 -4.77 5.18 1.42
C LYS A 17 -3.66 4.66 0.51
N GLY A 18 -2.49 5.30 0.48
CA GLY A 18 -1.39 4.93 -0.41
C GLY A 18 -1.65 5.25 -1.89
N ARG A 19 -2.65 6.07 -2.22
CA ARG A 19 -2.91 6.54 -3.58
C ARG A 19 -2.20 7.86 -3.87
N SER A 20 -1.99 8.13 -5.16
CA SER A 20 -1.40 9.38 -5.64
C SER A 20 -2.25 10.60 -5.22
N PRO A 21 -1.76 11.43 -4.29
CA PRO A 21 -2.56 12.50 -3.68
C PRO A 21 -2.83 13.65 -4.65
N ILE A 22 -1.90 13.90 -5.57
CA ILE A 22 -2.02 14.93 -6.62
C ILE A 22 -3.12 14.56 -7.60
N LEU A 23 -3.17 13.30 -8.06
CA LEU A 23 -4.20 12.85 -8.98
C LEU A 23 -5.60 12.94 -8.34
N TRP A 24 -5.69 12.56 -7.06
CA TRP A 24 -6.95 12.60 -6.30
C TRP A 24 -7.40 14.02 -5.95
N PHE A 25 -6.49 14.97 -5.75
CA PHE A 25 -6.83 16.37 -5.57
C PHE A 25 -7.56 16.94 -6.79
N PHE A 26 -7.03 16.71 -7.99
CA PHE A 26 -7.65 17.17 -9.25
C PHE A 26 -8.97 16.45 -9.52
N LEU A 27 -9.07 15.14 -9.25
CA LEU A 27 -10.30 14.38 -9.39
C LEU A 27 -11.42 14.90 -8.48
N CYS A 28 -11.13 15.16 -7.20
CA CYS A 28 -12.11 15.70 -6.27
C CYS A 28 -12.50 17.16 -6.56
N ALA A 29 -11.63 17.92 -7.22
CA ALA A 29 -11.94 19.29 -7.67
C ALA A 29 -12.95 19.31 -8.84
N ILE A 30 -12.90 18.30 -9.72
CA ILE A 30 -13.81 18.18 -10.88
C ILE A 30 -15.09 17.44 -10.48
N VAL A 31 -14.97 16.39 -9.66
CA VAL A 31 -16.10 15.53 -9.25
C VAL A 31 -16.04 15.30 -7.73
N PRO A 32 -16.74 16.11 -6.92
CA PRO A 32 -16.72 15.98 -5.45
C PRO A 32 -17.32 14.64 -4.95
N LEU A 33 -18.12 13.95 -5.78
CA LEU A 33 -18.68 12.63 -5.49
C LEU A 33 -17.61 11.55 -5.26
N LEU A 34 -16.41 11.73 -5.83
CA LEU A 34 -15.33 10.74 -5.74
C LEU A 34 -14.76 10.59 -4.32
N ILE A 35 -15.01 11.55 -3.41
CA ILE A 35 -14.62 11.46 -2.00
C ILE A 35 -15.25 10.23 -1.33
N ALA A 36 -16.53 9.96 -1.60
CA ALA A 36 -17.24 8.79 -1.07
C ALA A 36 -16.59 7.47 -1.54
N VAL A 37 -16.10 7.44 -2.78
CA VAL A 37 -15.42 6.28 -3.36
C VAL A 37 -14.10 5.96 -2.64
N ILE A 38 -13.32 6.98 -2.24
CA ILE A 38 -12.06 6.76 -1.47
C ILE A 38 -12.35 6.16 -0.10
N ILE A 39 -13.41 6.62 0.55
CA ILE A 39 -13.78 6.18 1.90
C ILE A 39 -14.12 4.67 1.87
N VAL A 40 -14.86 4.24 0.85
CA VAL A 40 -15.27 2.84 0.67
C VAL A 40 -14.12 1.95 0.20
N LEU A 41 -13.23 2.44 -0.67
CA LEU A 41 -12.08 1.65 -1.12
C LEU A 41 -11.18 1.28 0.07
N PRO A 42 -10.52 0.11 0.08
CA PRO A 42 -9.46 -0.22 1.05
C PRO A 42 -8.14 0.50 0.72
N PRO A 43 -7.23 0.66 1.70
CA PRO A 43 -5.89 1.18 1.41
C PRO A 43 -5.25 0.32 0.34
N LEU A 44 -4.50 0.93 -0.58
CA LEU A 44 -3.50 0.23 -1.37
C LEU A 44 -2.45 -0.23 -0.35
N ALA A 45 -2.72 -1.37 0.27
CA ALA A 45 -1.75 -2.10 1.05
C ALA A 45 -0.60 -2.36 0.07
N SER A 46 0.50 -1.64 0.27
CA SER A 46 1.82 -2.10 -0.11
C SER A 46 1.91 -3.51 0.46
N LYS A 47 1.63 -4.51 -0.36
CA LYS A 47 1.97 -5.92 -0.15
C LYS A 47 3.48 -5.95 -0.01
N GLY A 48 3.96 -5.60 1.18
CA GLY A 48 5.29 -5.93 1.64
C GLY A 48 5.07 -7.10 2.56
N TYR A 49 4.79 -8.28 2.00
CA TYR A 49 4.83 -9.45 2.84
C TYR A 49 6.29 -9.61 3.28
N THR A 50 6.45 -9.90 4.56
CA THR A 50 7.75 -10.12 5.17
C THR A 50 7.89 -11.58 5.50
N LYS A 51 9.01 -12.19 5.12
CA LYS A 51 9.35 -13.58 5.45
C LYS A 51 10.49 -13.61 6.47
N LYS A 52 10.53 -14.64 7.30
CA LYS A 52 11.68 -14.90 8.18
C LYS A 52 12.75 -15.64 7.40
N CYS A 53 14.00 -15.22 7.54
CA CYS A 53 15.14 -15.93 6.99
C CYS A 53 15.32 -17.28 7.72
N PRO A 54 15.42 -18.43 7.01
CA PRO A 54 15.60 -19.73 7.64
C PRO A 54 16.98 -19.90 8.29
N TYR A 55 17.94 -19.05 7.93
CA TYR A 55 19.33 -19.18 8.40
C TYR A 55 19.68 -18.31 9.60
N CYS A 56 19.12 -17.09 9.66
CA CYS A 56 19.44 -16.13 10.73
C CYS A 56 18.20 -15.65 11.50
N ALA A 57 17.01 -16.21 11.21
CA ALA A 57 15.73 -15.88 11.82
C ALA A 57 15.26 -14.42 11.68
N GLU A 58 16.01 -13.59 10.96
CA GLU A 58 15.71 -12.17 10.77
C GLU A 58 14.54 -11.94 9.82
N ILE A 59 13.78 -10.87 10.05
CA ILE A 59 12.61 -10.51 9.24
C ILE A 59 13.08 -9.72 8.02
N ILE A 60 12.84 -10.27 6.83
CA ILE A 60 13.22 -9.66 5.55
C ILE A 60 12.01 -9.55 4.62
N LYS A 61 12.11 -8.72 3.58
CA LYS A 61 11.06 -8.64 2.55
C LYS A 61 10.93 -9.98 1.82
N GLU A 62 9.70 -10.37 1.46
CA GLU A 62 9.44 -11.58 0.68
C GLU A 62 10.25 -11.62 -0.63
N ASP A 63 10.38 -10.47 -1.29
CA ASP A 63 11.07 -10.30 -2.57
C ASP A 63 12.60 -10.30 -2.44
N ALA A 64 13.13 -10.34 -1.21
CA ALA A 64 14.57 -10.35 -1.00
C ALA A 64 15.14 -11.70 -1.44
N LYS A 65 15.87 -11.69 -2.56
CA LYS A 65 16.69 -12.83 -3.04
C LYS A 65 17.88 -13.12 -2.14
N PHE A 66 18.38 -12.10 -1.44
CA PHE A 66 19.50 -12.22 -0.52
C PHE A 66 19.14 -11.58 0.82
N CYS A 67 19.47 -12.27 1.92
CA CYS A 67 19.31 -11.70 3.25
C CYS A 67 20.39 -10.62 3.47
N LYS A 68 19.97 -9.40 3.86
CA LYS A 68 20.91 -8.31 4.18
C LYS A 68 21.75 -8.55 5.44
N HIS A 69 21.31 -9.45 6.31
CA HIS A 69 21.96 -9.71 7.59
C HIS A 69 22.96 -10.85 7.49
N CYS A 70 22.59 -11.96 6.86
CA CYS A 70 23.45 -13.14 6.77
C CYS A 70 24.10 -13.35 5.39
N GLY A 71 23.73 -12.55 4.38
CA GLY A 71 24.26 -12.65 3.02
C GLY A 71 23.83 -13.90 2.25
N LYS A 72 23.07 -14.83 2.85
CA LYS A 72 22.63 -16.05 2.18
C LYS A 72 21.49 -15.79 1.21
N GLU A 73 21.49 -16.56 0.13
CA GLU A 73 20.38 -16.59 -0.82
C GLU A 73 19.13 -17.14 -0.16
N GLN A 74 18.00 -16.54 -0.48
CA GLN A 74 16.69 -16.96 -0.01
C GLN A 74 16.02 -17.73 -1.14
N PRO A 75 15.45 -18.92 -0.88
CA PRO A 75 14.64 -19.58 -1.86
C PRO A 75 13.47 -18.66 -2.24
N ILE A 76 13.29 -18.46 -3.55
CA ILE A 76 12.18 -17.69 -4.11
C ILE A 76 10.98 -18.64 -4.11
N GLU A 77 10.42 -18.92 -2.93
CA GLU A 77 9.18 -19.69 -2.87
C GLU A 77 8.03 -18.79 -3.30
N MET A 78 7.41 -19.15 -4.43
CA MET A 78 6.15 -18.59 -4.89
C MET A 78 5.04 -18.98 -3.91
N VAL A 79 4.87 -18.21 -2.83
CA VAL A 79 3.77 -18.41 -1.89
C VAL A 79 2.47 -18.03 -2.59
N LYS A 80 1.69 -19.03 -3.00
CA LYS A 80 0.28 -18.85 -3.37
C LYS A 80 -0.45 -18.30 -2.15
N VAL A 81 -0.97 -17.08 -2.24
CA VAL A 81 -1.91 -16.55 -1.26
C VAL A 81 -3.17 -17.39 -1.35
N SER A 82 -3.35 -18.29 -0.39
CA SER A 82 -4.60 -19.01 -0.18
C SER A 82 -5.63 -18.02 0.35
N SER A 83 -6.41 -17.46 -0.57
CA SER A 83 -7.63 -16.73 -0.25
C SER A 83 -8.65 -17.73 0.27
N ASN A 84 -8.60 -18.03 1.57
CA ASN A 84 -9.66 -18.75 2.24
C ASN A 84 -10.54 -17.74 3.00
N ARG A 85 -11.53 -17.17 2.30
CA ARG A 85 -12.86 -16.85 2.83
C ARG A 85 -13.84 -16.63 1.70
#